data_AF-A0A662QCR7-F1
#
_entry.id   AF-A0A662QCR7-F1
#
_cell.length_a   1.000
_cell.length_b   1.000
_cell.length_c   1.000
_cell.angle_alpha   90.00
_cell.angle_beta   90.00
_cell.angle_gamma   90.00
#
_symmetry.space_group_name_H-M   'P 1'
#
loop_
_entity.id
_entity.type
_entity.pdbx_description
1 polymer ?
#
loop_
_entity_poly.entity_id
_entity_poly.type
_entity_poly.pdbx_seq_one_letter_code
_entity_poly.pdbx_strand_id
1 'polypeptide(L)'
;MTYATASDVKWWLKHPQEDTSLDQEIIEVLEAVDAEINDVLSEYVETPVSDESLKEILADVEAQWAAGLIRQRRNPGSGAEEDVYVQVAKKRLERLIERKFKFLTLA
;
A
#
# COMPACT_ATOMS: atom_id res chain seq x y z
N MET A 1 -12.02 -5.01 0.55
CA MET A 1 -11.49 -5.43 -0.76
C MET A 1 -10.29 -4.54 -0.97
N THR A 2 -9.13 -5.13 -1.17
CA THR A 2 -7.86 -4.42 -1.38
C THR A 2 -7.89 -3.68 -2.71
N TYR A 3 -7.17 -2.56 -2.84
CA TYR A 3 -6.95 -1.89 -4.13
C TYR A 3 -5.93 -2.68 -4.97
N ALA A 4 -4.95 -3.31 -4.33
CA ALA A 4 -3.92 -4.12 -4.95
C ALA A 4 -4.25 -5.62 -4.98
N THR A 5 -3.58 -6.35 -5.88
CA THR A 5 -3.61 -7.81 -5.96
C THR A 5 -2.31 -8.43 -5.48
N ALA A 6 -2.32 -9.74 -5.22
CA ALA A 6 -1.10 -10.47 -4.87
C ALA A 6 -0.02 -10.40 -5.96
N SER A 7 -0.42 -10.36 -7.23
CA SER A 7 0.50 -10.21 -8.37
C SER A 7 1.27 -8.89 -8.34
N ASP A 8 0.61 -7.80 -7.93
CA ASP A 8 1.23 -6.47 -7.81
C ASP A 8 2.30 -6.48 -6.72
N VAL A 9 2.02 -7.13 -5.59
CA VAL A 9 3.00 -7.28 -4.49
C VAL A 9 4.17 -8.16 -4.93
N LYS A 10 3.92 -9.28 -5.63
CA LYS A 10 4.98 -10.13 -6.18
C LYS A 10 5.89 -9.37 -7.15
N TRP A 11 5.33 -8.46 -7.94
CA TRP A 11 6.11 -7.59 -8.83
C TRP A 11 7.10 -6.73 -8.03
N TRP A 12 6.64 -6.08 -6.96
CA TRP A 12 7.50 -5.29 -6.06
C TRP A 12 8.54 -6.13 -5.32
N LEU A 13 8.19 -7.35 -4.93
CA LEU A 13 9.12 -8.31 -4.30
C LEU A 13 10.11 -8.92 -5.29
N LYS A 14 9.93 -8.72 -6.60
CA LYS A 14 10.64 -9.43 -7.68
C LYS A 14 10.51 -10.95 -7.53
N HIS A 15 9.35 -11.40 -7.05
CA HIS A 15 9.02 -12.81 -6.86
C HIS A 15 8.36 -13.37 -8.13
N PRO A 16 8.65 -14.64 -8.51
CA PRO A 16 7.98 -15.26 -9.66
C PRO A 16 6.46 -15.28 -9.51
N GLN A 17 5.73 -14.95 -10.58
CA GLN A 17 4.26 -14.83 -10.53
C GLN A 17 3.56 -16.18 -10.30
N GLU A 18 4.12 -17.25 -10.85
CA GLU A 18 3.62 -18.63 -10.72
C GLU A 18 3.93 -19.26 -9.36
N ASP A 19 4.85 -18.68 -8.58
CA ASP A 19 5.20 -19.18 -7.25
C ASP A 19 4.16 -18.69 -6.23
N THR A 20 3.43 -19.64 -5.64
CA THR A 20 2.32 -19.39 -4.71
C THR A 20 2.73 -19.48 -3.24
N SER A 21 4.02 -19.73 -2.96
CA SER A 21 4.53 -19.94 -1.60
C SER A 21 4.36 -18.73 -0.68
N LEU A 22 4.17 -17.54 -1.25
CA LEU A 22 3.97 -16.29 -0.52
C LEU A 22 2.54 -15.77 -0.54
N ASP A 23 1.62 -16.41 -1.27
CA ASP A 23 0.30 -15.83 -1.57
C ASP A 23 -0.50 -15.55 -0.30
N GLN A 24 -0.49 -16.49 0.64
CA GLN A 24 -1.20 -16.33 1.91
C GLN A 24 -0.63 -15.17 2.74
N GLU A 25 0.71 -15.10 2.85
CA GLU A 25 1.38 -13.99 3.56
C GLU A 25 1.07 -12.64 2.89
N ILE A 26 1.06 -12.62 1.55
CA ILE A 26 0.74 -11.43 0.76
C ILE A 26 -0.70 -10.96 1.00
N ILE A 27 -1.66 -11.87 0.96
CA ILE A 27 -3.08 -11.55 1.17
C ILE A 27 -3.30 -10.97 2.56
N GLU A 28 -2.74 -11.58 3.60
CA GLU A 28 -2.87 -11.09 4.99
C GLU A 28 -2.25 -9.70 5.17
N VAL A 29 -1.09 -9.46 4.53
CA VAL A 29 -0.44 -8.14 4.59
C VAL A 29 -1.24 -7.10 3.81
N LEU A 30 -1.76 -7.46 2.63
CA LEU A 30 -2.61 -6.57 1.84
C LEU A 30 -3.85 -6.15 2.61
N GLU A 31 -4.57 -7.08 3.24
CA GLU A 31 -5.76 -6.74 4.05
C GLU A 31 -5.44 -5.75 5.18
N ALA A 32 -4.28 -5.91 5.83
CA ALA A 32 -3.85 -4.99 6.87
C ALA A 32 -3.50 -3.60 6.32
N VAL A 33 -2.79 -3.53 5.19
CA VAL A 33 -2.42 -2.26 4.54
C VAL A 33 -3.65 -1.56 3.96
N ASP A 34 -4.58 -2.28 3.34
CA ASP A 34 -5.86 -1.74 2.86
C ASP A 34 -6.64 -1.07 3.99
N ALA A 35 -6.75 -1.74 5.14
CA ALA A 35 -7.40 -1.18 6.31
C ALA A 35 -6.73 0.12 6.78
N GLU A 36 -5.39 0.16 6.83
CA GLU A 36 -4.63 1.35 7.22
C GLU A 36 -4.78 2.50 6.21
N ILE A 37 -4.71 2.21 4.90
CA ILE A 37 -4.93 3.20 3.85
C ILE A 37 -6.35 3.77 3.93
N ASN A 38 -7.37 2.92 4.10
CA ASN A 38 -8.75 3.34 4.20
C ASN A 38 -9.03 4.15 5.48
N ASP A 39 -8.39 3.82 6.59
CA ASP A 39 -8.45 4.61 7.83
C ASP A 39 -7.91 6.03 7.60
N VAL A 40 -6.69 6.14 7.05
CA VAL A 40 -6.06 7.43 6.72
C VAL A 40 -6.90 8.24 5.72
N LEU A 41 -7.46 7.59 4.70
CA LEU A 41 -8.26 8.28 3.67
C LEU A 41 -9.65 8.69 4.16
N SER A 42 -10.21 8.01 5.16
CA SER A 42 -11.57 8.27 5.65
C SER A 42 -11.75 9.70 6.22
N GLU A 43 -10.65 10.35 6.61
CA GLU A 43 -10.65 11.76 7.03
C GLU A 43 -10.91 12.74 5.86
N TYR A 44 -10.70 12.30 4.62
CA TYR A 44 -10.66 13.15 3.43
C TYR A 44 -11.68 12.79 2.35
N VAL A 45 -12.07 11.51 2.28
CA VAL A 45 -12.95 10.97 1.24
C VAL A 45 -13.74 9.78 1.78
N GLU A 46 -14.91 9.49 1.18
CA GLU A 46 -15.64 8.26 1.47
C GLU A 46 -14.79 7.04 1.08
N THR A 47 -14.63 6.11 2.03
CA THR A 47 -13.85 4.87 1.86
C THR A 47 -14.77 3.65 1.89
N PRO A 48 -14.50 2.61 1.08
CA PRO A 48 -13.41 2.52 0.11
C PRO A 48 -13.61 3.45 -1.09
N VAL A 49 -12.50 3.96 -1.63
CA VAL A 49 -12.50 4.91 -2.75
C VAL A 49 -13.06 4.24 -3.99
N SER A 50 -14.05 4.90 -4.62
CA SER A 50 -14.72 4.43 -5.83
C SER A 50 -14.19 5.05 -7.14
N ASP A 51 -13.43 6.14 -7.04
CA ASP A 51 -12.81 6.80 -8.20
C ASP A 51 -11.71 5.90 -8.80
N GLU A 52 -11.91 5.40 -10.02
CA GLU A 52 -10.98 4.47 -10.67
C GLU A 52 -9.57 5.07 -10.87
N SER A 53 -9.45 6.38 -11.12
CA SER A 53 -8.14 7.02 -11.28
C SER A 53 -7.35 7.07 -9.96
N LEU A 54 -8.05 7.19 -8.84
CA LEU A 54 -7.45 7.10 -7.51
C LEU A 54 -7.14 5.65 -7.15
N LYS A 55 -8.02 4.70 -7.48
CA LYS A 55 -7.82 3.27 -7.21
C LYS A 55 -6.54 2.73 -7.85
N GLU A 56 -6.22 3.12 -9.10
CA GLU A 56 -4.96 2.72 -9.74
C GLU A 56 -3.72 3.20 -8.96
N ILE A 57 -3.76 4.44 -8.46
CA ILE A 57 -2.66 5.00 -7.66
C ILE A 57 -2.57 4.31 -6.31
N LEU A 58 -3.71 4.07 -5.66
CA LEU A 58 -3.79 3.40 -4.37
C LEU A 58 -3.33 1.94 -4.46
N ALA A 59 -3.66 1.23 -5.54
CA ALA A 59 -3.19 -0.13 -5.80
C ALA A 59 -1.66 -0.22 -5.82
N ASP A 60 -0.98 0.68 -6.53
CA ASP A 60 0.49 0.67 -6.55
C ASP A 60 1.11 1.08 -5.20
N VAL A 61 0.48 2.02 -4.47
CA VAL A 61 0.91 2.42 -3.12
C VAL A 61 0.75 1.27 -2.13
N GLU A 62 -0.40 0.62 -2.12
CA GLU A 62 -0.72 -0.52 -1.26
C GLU A 62 0.21 -1.69 -1.55
N ALA A 63 0.44 -2.02 -2.83
CA ALA A 63 1.34 -3.10 -3.22
C ALA A 63 2.79 -2.83 -2.78
N GLN A 64 3.26 -1.59 -2.96
CA GLN A 64 4.59 -1.17 -2.54
C GLN A 64 4.75 -1.28 -1.01
N TRP A 65 3.78 -0.79 -0.26
CA TRP A 65 3.78 -0.85 1.20
C TRP A 65 3.80 -2.30 1.67
N ALA A 66 2.88 -3.14 1.18
CA ALA A 66 2.79 -4.54 1.54
C ALA A 66 4.10 -5.29 1.26
N ALA A 67 4.72 -5.06 0.10
CA ALA A 67 6.03 -5.62 -0.24
C ALA A 67 7.12 -5.19 0.76
N GLY A 68 7.10 -3.93 1.20
CA GLY A 68 8.01 -3.43 2.23
C GLY A 68 7.86 -4.16 3.56
N LEU A 69 6.64 -4.36 4.04
CA LEU A 69 6.38 -5.09 5.30
C LEU A 69 6.83 -6.55 5.22
N ILE A 70 6.58 -7.23 4.10
CA ILE A 70 7.04 -8.61 3.88
C ILE A 70 8.56 -8.68 3.91
N ARG A 71 9.25 -7.72 3.26
CA ARG A 71 10.72 -7.62 3.27
C ARG A 71 11.26 -7.44 4.69
N GLN A 72 10.60 -6.64 5.54
CA GLN A 72 11.00 -6.46 6.94
C GLN A 72 10.81 -7.72 7.78
N ARG A 73 9.63 -8.35 7.69
CA ARG A 73 9.33 -9.60 8.43
C ARG A 73 10.36 -10.68 8.14
N ARG A 74 10.84 -10.74 6.91
CA ARG A 74 11.82 -11.73 6.44
C ARG A 74 13.28 -11.33 6.67
N ASN A 75 13.55 -10.06 7.00
CA ASN A 75 14.89 -9.56 7.33
C ASN A 75 14.90 -8.81 8.69
N PRO A 76 14.60 -9.47 9.81
CA PRO A 76 14.52 -8.82 11.12
C PRO A 76 15.85 -8.25 11.63
N GLY A 77 16.98 -8.56 10.95
CA GLY A 77 18.32 -8.11 11.31
C GLY A 77 18.74 -6.77 10.71
N SER A 78 17.92 -6.12 9.87
CA SER A 78 18.30 -4.86 9.19
C SER A 78 18.22 -3.60 10.07
N GLY A 79 18.11 -3.76 11.39
CA GLY A 79 17.87 -2.67 12.33
C GLY A 79 16.39 -2.29 12.39
N ALA A 80 16.00 -1.60 13.46
CA ALA A 80 14.61 -1.17 13.71
C ALA A 80 14.10 -0.10 12.71
N GLU A 81 14.80 0.11 11.60
CA GLU A 81 14.42 1.09 10.59
C GLU A 81 13.33 0.53 9.67
N GLU A 82 12.39 1.40 9.33
CA GLU A 82 11.30 1.08 8.41
C GLU A 82 11.84 0.76 7.00
N ASP A 83 11.35 -0.27 6.30
CA ASP A 83 11.84 -0.58 4.95
C ASP A 83 11.53 0.57 4.00
N VAL A 84 12.50 0.86 3.13
CA VAL A 84 12.42 1.96 2.17
C VAL A 84 11.14 1.93 1.33
N TYR A 85 10.57 0.76 1.03
CA TYR A 85 9.31 0.67 0.29
C TYR A 85 8.12 1.17 1.12
N VAL A 86 8.07 0.87 2.41
CA VAL A 86 7.03 1.40 3.31
C VAL A 86 7.17 2.91 3.43
N GLN A 87 8.39 3.43 3.66
CA GLN A 87 8.62 4.87 3.76
C GLN A 87 8.20 5.61 2.48
N VAL A 88 8.54 5.06 1.31
CA VAL A 88 8.18 5.66 0.01
C VAL A 88 6.67 5.59 -0.23
N ALA A 89 6.02 4.47 0.08
CA ALA A 89 4.58 4.32 -0.08
C ALA A 89 3.80 5.31 0.79
N LYS A 90 4.15 5.44 2.07
CA LYS A 90 3.56 6.43 2.99
C LYS A 90 3.70 7.85 2.45
N LYS A 91 4.90 8.22 2.02
CA LYS A 91 5.17 9.55 1.42
C LYS A 91 4.37 9.80 0.13
N ARG A 92 4.12 8.77 -0.67
CA ARG A 92 3.29 8.87 -1.88
C ARG A 92 1.82 9.08 -1.53
N LEU A 93 1.32 8.37 -0.51
CA LEU A 93 -0.04 8.55 0.01
C LEU A 93 -0.24 9.96 0.55
N GLU A 94 0.69 10.45 1.39
CA GLU A 94 0.65 11.83 1.92
C GLU A 94 0.58 12.87 0.80
N ARG A 95 1.43 12.75 -0.22
CA ARG A 95 1.43 13.64 -1.38
C ARG A 95 0.15 13.55 -2.20
N LEU A 96 -0.45 12.37 -2.31
CA LEU A 96 -1.74 12.18 -2.99
C LEU A 96 -2.82 12.96 -2.24
N ILE A 97 -2.86 12.80 -0.91
CA ILE A 97 -3.83 13.49 -0.03
C ILE A 97 -3.65 15.00 -0.13
N GLU A 98 -2.42 15.50 -0.05
CA GLU A 98 -2.11 16.92 -0.19
C GLU A 98 -2.63 17.49 -1.51
N ARG A 99 -2.37 16.80 -2.62
CA ARG A 99 -2.73 17.29 -3.96
C ARG A 99 -4.22 17.21 -4.26
N LYS A 100 -4.91 16.19 -3.74
CA LYS A 100 -6.29 15.89 -4.12
C LYS A 100 -7.32 16.40 -3.12
N PHE A 101 -7.00 16.40 -1.83
CA PHE A 101 -7.98 16.66 -0.78
C PHE A 101 -7.69 17.93 0.02
N LYS A 102 -6.42 18.23 0.34
CA LYS A 102 -6.09 19.45 1.14
C LYS A 102 -6.29 20.77 0.39
N PHE A 103 -6.30 20.77 -0.94
CA PHE A 103 -6.66 21.97 -1.72
C PHE A 103 -8.17 22.22 -1.78
N LEU A 104 -9.02 21.25 -1.43
CA LEU A 104 -10.48 21.40 -1.45
C LEU A 104 -11.03 22.01 -0.16
N THR A 105 -10.29 21.96 0.96
CA THR A 105 -10.72 22.52 2.26
C THR A 105 -10.51 24.03 2.41
N LEU A 106 -9.97 24.72 1.39
CA LEU A 106 -9.65 26.16 1.42
C LEU A 106 -10.54 27.03 0.50
N ALA A 107 -11.62 26.48 -0.04
CA ALA A 107 -12.61 27.19 -0.86
C ALA A 107 -14.00 27.15 -0.22
#